data_AF-A0A970CBP2-F1
#
_entry.id   AF-A0A970CBP2-F1
#
_cell.length_a   1.000
_cell.length_b   1.000
_cell.length_c   1.000
_cell.angle_alpha   90.00
_cell.angle_beta   90.00
_cell.angle_gamma   90.00
#
_symmetry.space_group_name_H-M   'P 1'
#
loop_
_entity.id
_entity.type
_entity.pdbx_description
1 polymer ?
#
loop_
_entity_poly.entity_id
_entity_poly.type
_entity_poly.pdbx_seq_one_letter_code
_entity_poly.pdbx_strand_id
1 'polypeptide(L)'
;MWGLEELRKHKEILDAIDLEMTPEKAVETYLEWGTGWSRKEDCKRYVGQESYFFVIYAWEAPPCVTLIRQSSQGSEEIAKIEAPGDLVQECVDAAGKKPGVGVCALSEPLKTWLRNLLGI
;
A
#
# COMPACT_ATOMS: atom_id res chain seq x y z
N MET A 1 -7.78 -2.15 13.38
CA MET A 1 -7.00 -1.20 12.57
C MET A 1 -6.27 -0.25 13.49
N TRP A 2 -4.97 -0.13 13.32
CA TRP A 2 -4.08 0.68 14.14
C TRP A 2 -3.97 2.12 13.63
N GLY A 3 -3.67 3.05 14.54
CA GLY A 3 -3.23 4.40 14.19
C GLY A 3 -1.70 4.50 14.13
N LEU A 4 -1.19 5.69 13.83
CA LEU A 4 0.26 5.96 13.70
C LEU A 4 1.08 5.54 14.93
N GLU A 5 0.61 5.88 16.13
CA GLU A 5 1.33 5.60 17.38
C GLU A 5 1.47 4.11 17.64
N GLU A 6 0.44 3.34 17.32
CA GLU A 6 0.44 1.89 17.50
C GLU A 6 1.31 1.22 16.44
N LEU A 7 1.18 1.63 15.17
CA LEU A 7 2.04 1.13 14.09
C LEU A 7 3.54 1.32 14.40
N ARG A 8 3.90 2.46 15.01
CA ARG A 8 5.29 2.76 15.40
C ARG A 8 5.88 1.79 16.44
N LYS A 9 5.05 1.08 17.20
CA LYS A 9 5.51 0.07 18.17
C LYS A 9 5.94 -1.23 17.48
N HIS A 10 5.42 -1.51 16.29
CA HIS A 10 5.67 -2.73 15.53
C HIS A 10 6.82 -2.57 14.55
N LYS A 11 8.06 -2.52 15.07
CA LYS A 11 9.26 -2.34 14.25
C LYS A 11 9.45 -3.40 13.17
N GLU A 12 9.04 -4.64 13.45
CA GLU A 12 9.09 -5.74 12.48
C GLU A 12 8.23 -5.47 11.23
N ILE A 13 7.09 -4.80 11.41
CA ILE A 13 6.20 -4.43 10.31
C ILE A 13 6.81 -3.26 9.58
N LEU A 14 7.29 -2.23 10.29
CA LEU A 14 7.92 -1.06 9.67
C LEU A 14 9.08 -1.41 8.73
N ASP A 15 9.95 -2.33 9.16
CA ASP A 15 11.08 -2.82 8.37
C ASP A 15 10.65 -3.62 7.13
N ALA A 16 9.47 -4.24 7.20
CA ALA A 16 8.88 -5.05 6.13
C ALA A 16 7.97 -4.26 5.16
N ILE A 17 7.78 -2.95 5.36
CA ILE A 17 6.94 -2.11 4.50
C ILE A 17 7.62 -1.91 3.15
N ASP A 18 6.93 -2.33 2.11
CA ASP A 18 7.30 -2.10 0.72
C ASP A 18 6.51 -0.90 0.16
N LEU A 19 7.22 0.21 -0.06
CA LEU A 19 6.64 1.45 -0.62
C LEU A 19 6.63 1.47 -2.16
N GLU A 20 7.22 0.48 -2.82
CA GLU A 20 7.26 0.35 -4.27
C GLU A 20 6.18 -0.60 -4.81
N MET A 21 5.55 -1.35 -3.91
CA MET A 21 4.41 -2.20 -4.14
C MET A 21 3.18 -1.35 -4.44
N THR A 22 2.50 -1.70 -5.52
CA THR A 22 1.25 -1.07 -5.95
C THR A 22 0.11 -2.07 -5.82
N PRO A 23 -1.16 -1.62 -5.69
CA PRO A 23 -2.30 -2.53 -5.68
C PRO A 23 -2.34 -3.44 -6.91
N GLU A 24 -1.91 -2.95 -8.08
CA GLU A 24 -1.81 -3.73 -9.33
C GLU A 24 -0.75 -4.84 -9.23
N LYS A 25 0.46 -4.53 -8.72
CA LYS A 25 1.52 -5.53 -8.46
C LYS A 25 1.07 -6.57 -7.44
N ALA A 26 0.34 -6.17 -6.41
CA ALA A 26 -0.18 -7.07 -5.39
C ALA A 26 -1.22 -8.04 -5.97
N VAL A 27 -2.11 -7.56 -6.84
CA VAL A 27 -3.06 -8.40 -7.59
C VAL A 27 -2.32 -9.39 -8.48
N GLU A 28 -1.33 -8.94 -9.25
CA GLU A 28 -0.54 -9.85 -10.11
C GLU A 28 0.20 -10.92 -9.30
N THR A 29 0.69 -10.57 -8.11
CA THR A 29 1.51 -11.47 -7.28
C THR A 29 0.68 -12.50 -6.52
N TYR A 30 -0.50 -12.12 -6.01
CA TYR A 30 -1.23 -12.93 -5.02
C TYR A 30 -2.57 -13.49 -5.51
N LEU A 31 -3.17 -12.95 -6.58
CA LEU A 31 -4.39 -13.53 -7.14
C LEU A 31 -4.04 -14.57 -8.21
N GLU A 32 -4.66 -15.74 -8.11
CA GLU A 32 -4.41 -16.93 -8.96
C GLU A 32 -4.68 -16.69 -10.46
N TRP A 33 -5.29 -15.56 -10.82
CA TRP A 33 -5.62 -15.15 -12.18
C TRP A 33 -4.77 -13.96 -12.68
N GLY A 34 -3.79 -13.51 -11.89
CA GLY A 34 -2.81 -12.51 -12.30
C GLY A 34 -1.95 -13.03 -13.46
N THR A 35 -1.81 -12.23 -14.52
CA THR A 35 -0.96 -12.57 -15.66
C THR A 35 0.48 -12.63 -15.19
N GLY A 36 1.02 -13.82 -14.89
CA GLY A 36 2.36 -14.01 -14.32
C GLY A 36 3.53 -13.59 -15.23
N TRP A 37 3.54 -12.34 -15.70
CA TRP A 37 4.43 -11.77 -16.71
C TRP A 37 5.46 -10.78 -16.15
N SER A 38 5.31 -10.23 -14.93
CA SER A 38 6.40 -9.46 -14.29
C SER A 38 7.30 -10.36 -13.43
N ARG A 39 7.69 -11.52 -13.96
CA ARG A 39 8.66 -12.42 -13.32
C ARG A 39 10.08 -11.98 -13.70
N LYS A 40 10.50 -10.79 -13.28
CA LYS A 40 11.91 -10.39 -13.30
C LYS A 40 12.30 -9.67 -12.01
N GLU A 41 13.02 -10.45 -11.20
CA GLU A 41 14.05 -10.03 -10.24
C GLU A 41 13.68 -9.73 -8.78
N ASP A 42 12.41 -9.44 -8.43
CA ASP A 42 12.04 -9.18 -7.01
C ASP A 42 10.91 -10.08 -6.44
N CYS A 43 10.68 -11.24 -7.05
CA CYS A 43 9.60 -12.12 -6.61
C CYS A 43 10.02 -12.91 -5.36
N LYS A 44 9.39 -12.58 -4.22
CA LYS A 44 9.51 -13.26 -2.92
C LYS A 44 9.56 -14.78 -3.10
N ARG A 45 10.67 -15.39 -2.63
CA ARG A 45 11.07 -16.78 -2.91
C ARG A 45 10.21 -17.89 -2.29
N TYR A 46 9.16 -17.61 -1.53
CA TYR A 46 8.43 -18.65 -0.78
C TYR A 46 6.91 -18.45 -0.71
N VAL A 47 6.16 -19.53 -0.97
CA VAL A 47 4.77 -19.72 -0.50
C VAL A 47 4.74 -19.44 1.01
N GLY A 48 3.89 -18.51 1.45
CA GLY A 48 3.74 -18.12 2.85
C GLY A 48 4.35 -16.76 3.23
N GLN A 49 4.99 -16.03 2.32
CA GLN A 49 5.45 -14.67 2.59
C GLN A 49 4.35 -13.62 2.40
N GLU A 50 4.22 -12.79 3.43
CA GLU A 50 3.32 -11.64 3.51
C GLU A 50 3.99 -10.37 2.99
N SER A 51 3.19 -9.47 2.41
CA SER A 51 3.61 -8.16 1.93
C SER A 51 2.88 -7.06 2.66
N TYR A 52 3.62 -6.06 3.12
CA TYR A 52 3.07 -4.87 3.75
C TYR A 52 3.25 -3.70 2.80
N PHE A 53 2.17 -3.05 2.39
CA PHE A 53 2.24 -1.90 1.48
C PHE A 53 1.09 -0.93 1.72
N PHE A 54 1.28 0.31 1.31
CA PHE A 54 0.25 1.33 1.46
C PHE A 54 -0.61 1.47 0.21
N VAL A 55 -1.89 1.75 0.43
CA VAL A 55 -2.84 2.14 -0.61
C VAL A 55 -3.60 3.37 -0.18
N ILE A 56 -4.18 4.05 -1.17
CA ILE A 56 -5.10 5.16 -0.96
C ILE A 56 -6.48 4.70 -1.40
N TYR A 57 -7.48 4.88 -0.55
CA TYR A 57 -8.86 4.73 -0.94
C TYR A 57 -9.43 6.08 -1.37
N ALA A 58 -9.75 6.23 -2.65
CA ALA A 58 -10.14 7.50 -3.26
C ALA A 58 -11.48 8.07 -2.73
N TRP A 59 -12.25 7.26 -2.01
CA TRP A 59 -13.54 7.62 -1.44
C TRP A 59 -13.48 7.96 0.07
N GLU A 60 -12.30 7.92 0.69
CA GLU A 60 -12.18 8.20 2.12
C GLU A 60 -12.13 9.71 2.43
N ALA A 61 -12.88 10.08 3.48
CA ALA A 61 -12.87 11.41 4.08
C ALA A 61 -12.85 11.26 5.61
N PRO A 62 -11.81 11.75 6.32
CA PRO A 62 -10.64 12.48 5.82
C PRO A 62 -9.71 11.62 4.94
N PRO A 63 -8.88 12.25 4.08
CA PRO A 63 -7.94 11.55 3.21
C PRO A 63 -6.89 10.78 4.02
N CYS A 64 -6.75 9.48 3.72
CA CYS A 64 -5.90 8.56 4.48
C CYS A 64 -5.01 7.70 3.57
N VAL A 65 -3.91 7.22 4.13
CA VAL A 65 -3.17 6.07 3.62
C VAL A 65 -3.44 4.85 4.49
N THR A 66 -3.69 3.71 3.86
CA THR A 66 -4.01 2.45 4.55
C THR A 66 -2.90 1.44 4.32
N LEU A 67 -2.34 0.90 5.40
CA LEU A 67 -1.38 -0.20 5.35
C LEU A 67 -2.14 -1.52 5.19
N ILE A 68 -1.83 -2.24 4.12
CA ILE A 68 -2.39 -3.55 3.81
C ILE A 68 -1.34 -4.61 4.06
N ARG A 69 -1.75 -5.69 4.73
CA ARG A 69 -1.04 -6.97 4.76
C ARG A 69 -1.67 -7.89 3.73
N GLN A 70 -0.90 -8.27 2.73
CA GLN A 70 -1.31 -9.21 1.70
C GLN A 70 -0.59 -10.54 1.86
N SER A 71 -1.35 -11.62 1.88
CA SER A 71 -0.84 -12.99 1.89
C SER A 71 -1.64 -13.85 0.91
N SER A 72 -1.24 -15.10 0.72
CA SER A 72 -2.01 -16.08 -0.07
C SER A 72 -3.39 -16.39 0.54
N GLN A 73 -3.64 -16.02 1.80
CA GLN A 73 -4.93 -16.21 2.46
C GLN A 73 -5.87 -15.01 2.27
N GLY A 74 -5.35 -13.85 1.82
CA GLY A 74 -6.14 -12.65 1.60
C GLY A 74 -5.43 -11.35 2.00
N SER A 75 -6.21 -10.27 1.97
CA SER A 75 -5.83 -8.90 2.31
C SER A 75 -6.40 -8.49 3.67
N GLU A 76 -5.59 -7.84 4.51
CA GLU A 76 -6.03 -7.27 5.79
C GLU A 76 -5.56 -5.81 5.93
N GLU A 77 -6.46 -4.93 6.38
CA GLU A 77 -6.13 -3.54 6.69
C GLU A 77 -5.55 -3.42 8.11
N ILE A 78 -4.23 -3.22 8.18
CA ILE A 78 -3.48 -3.22 9.43
C ILE A 78 -3.59 -1.87 10.13
N ALA A 79 -3.28 -0.79 9.41
CA ALA A 79 -3.21 0.56 9.95
C ALA A 79 -3.78 1.59 8.97
N LYS A 80 -4.27 2.70 9.51
CA LYS A 80 -4.75 3.84 8.73
C LYS A 80 -4.21 5.12 9.32
N ILE A 81 -3.71 5.99 8.46
CA ILE A 81 -3.01 7.21 8.83
C ILE A 81 -3.58 8.34 8.00
N GLU A 82 -4.10 9.38 8.66
CA GLU A 82 -4.52 10.61 7.99
C GLU A 82 -3.33 11.26 7.29
N ALA A 83 -3.52 11.62 6.02
CA ALA A 83 -2.48 12.16 5.18
C ALA A 83 -2.87 13.54 4.62
N PRO A 84 -1.89 14.37 4.21
CA PRO A 84 -2.19 15.65 3.59
C PRO A 84 -3.09 15.48 2.36
N GLY A 85 -4.24 16.15 2.36
CA GLY A 85 -5.26 15.99 1.33
C GLY A 85 -4.76 16.31 -0.09
N ASP A 86 -3.87 17.30 -0.23
CA ASP A 86 -3.27 17.67 -1.52
C ASP A 86 -2.45 16.50 -2.13
N LEU A 87 -1.63 15.83 -1.32
CA LEU A 87 -0.82 14.69 -1.76
C LEU A 87 -1.67 13.47 -2.11
N VAL A 88 -2.72 13.22 -1.33
CA VAL A 88 -3.67 12.15 -1.60
C VAL A 88 -4.44 12.43 -2.89
N GLN A 89 -4.88 13.67 -3.07
CA GLN A 89 -5.63 14.09 -4.25
C GLN A 89 -4.79 14.00 -5.54
N GLU A 90 -3.50 14.33 -5.48
CA GLU A 90 -2.54 14.13 -6.57
C GLU A 90 -2.48 12.66 -6.99
N CYS A 91 -2.40 11.73 -6.03
CA CYS A 91 -2.36 10.30 -6.32
C CYS A 91 -3.66 9.83 -6.99
N VAL A 92 -4.81 10.30 -6.50
CA VAL A 92 -6.13 9.96 -7.05
C VAL A 92 -6.30 10.51 -8.46
N ASP A 93 -5.84 11.74 -8.74
CA ASP A 93 -5.91 12.33 -10.07
C ASP A 93 -4.99 11.60 -11.07
N ALA A 94 -3.77 11.27 -10.63
CA ALA A 94 -2.78 10.54 -11.43
C ALA A 94 -3.19 9.09 -11.77
N ALA A 95 -3.92 8.41 -10.87
CA ALA A 95 -4.46 7.08 -11.15
C ALA A 95 -5.50 7.05 -12.30
N GLY A 96 -5.98 8.23 -12.69
CA GLY A 96 -7.02 8.44 -13.67
C GLY A 96 -8.39 8.14 -13.07
N LYS A 97 -9.35 9.02 -13.32
CA LYS A 97 -10.77 8.88 -12.93
C LYS A 97 -11.44 7.74 -13.71
N LYS A 98 -10.95 6.51 -13.59
CA LYS A 98 -11.64 5.34 -14.10
C LYS A 98 -12.79 5.07 -13.13
N PRO A 99 -14.07 5.15 -13.57
CA PRO A 99 -15.19 4.82 -12.70
C PRO A 99 -15.01 3.40 -12.15
N GLY A 100 -15.01 3.25 -10.82
CA GLY A 100 -14.79 1.97 -10.13
C GLY A 100 -13.34 1.70 -9.69
N VAL A 101 -12.36 2.51 -10.08
CA VAL A 101 -11.00 2.45 -9.51
C VAL A 101 -10.93 3.43 -8.35
N GLY A 102 -10.96 2.92 -7.12
CA GLY A 102 -10.72 3.77 -5.96
C GLY A 102 -9.72 3.19 -4.98
N VAL A 103 -8.86 2.28 -5.44
CA VAL A 103 -7.62 1.92 -4.75
C VAL A 103 -6.45 2.41 -5.60
N CYS A 104 -5.70 3.38 -5.08
CA CYS A 104 -4.61 4.06 -5.79
C CYS A 104 -3.25 3.74 -5.15
N ALA A 105 -2.21 3.72 -5.97
CA ALA A 105 -0.83 3.68 -5.50
C ALA A 105 -0.40 5.06 -4.95
N LEU A 106 0.66 5.07 -4.12
CA LEU A 106 1.23 6.32 -3.60
C LEU A 106 2.12 6.98 -4.66
N SER A 107 2.06 8.31 -4.75
CA SER A 107 3.02 9.13 -5.50
C SER A 107 4.34 9.26 -4.73
N GLU A 108 5.43 9.57 -5.43
CA GLU A 108 6.76 9.79 -4.81
C GLU A 108 6.75 10.85 -3.70
N PRO A 109 6.06 12.01 -3.85
CA PRO A 109 5.88 12.97 -2.76
C PRO A 109 5.25 12.35 -1.51
N LEU A 110 4.19 11.56 -1.68
CA LEU A 110 3.48 10.94 -0.56
C LEU A 110 4.30 9.83 0.10
N LYS A 111 5.05 9.03 -0.67
CA LYS A 111 6.02 8.06 -0.14
C LYS A 111 7.09 8.76 0.70
N THR A 112 7.62 9.88 0.22
CA THR A 112 8.63 10.66 0.94
C THR A 112 8.08 11.21 2.26
N TRP A 113 6.87 11.75 2.23
CA TRP A 113 6.18 12.18 3.46
C TRP A 113 6.02 11.03 4.45
N LEU A 114 5.59 9.86 3.97
CA LEU A 114 5.33 8.70 4.82
C LEU A 114 6.62 8.10 5.42
N ARG A 115 7.71 8.05 4.65
CA ARG A 115 9.05 7.67 5.12
C ARG A 115 9.51 8.55 6.28
N ASN A 116 9.41 9.88 6.10
CA ASN A 116 9.75 10.83 7.15
C ASN A 116 8.84 10.70 8.39
N LEU A 117 7.55 10.40 8.19
CA LEU A 117 6.60 10.19 9.27
C LEU A 117 6.90 8.91 10.05
N LEU A 118 7.26 7.81 9.39
CA LEU A 118 7.50 6.51 10.03
C LEU A 118 8.94 6.33 10.50
N GLY A 119 9.88 7.11 9.96
CA GLY A 119 11.31 6.99 10.24
C GLY A 119 11.95 5.77 9.56
N ILE A 120 11.51 5.45 8.34
CA ILE A 120 12.01 4.33 7.51
C ILE A 120 12.62 4.82 6.20
#